data_AF-A0A2E4QJC0-F1
#
_entry.id   AF-A0A2E4QJC0-F1
#
_cell.length_a   1.000
_cell.length_b   1.000
_cell.length_c   1.000
_cell.angle_alpha   90.00
_cell.angle_beta   90.00
_cell.angle_gamma   90.00
#
_symmetry.space_group_name_H-M   'P 1'
#
loop_
_entity.id
_entity.type
_entity.pdbx_description
1 polymer ?
#
loop_
_entity_poly.entity_id
_entity_poly.type
_entity_poly.pdbx_seq_one_letter_code
_entity_poly.pdbx_strand_id
1 'polypeptide(L)' 'MNKINKNIIYTHPTCGYCDLLKEDLQNQNETYEEIDVSIYPELWKEVEQLSGGDRITPVLLRTDGTVEIGYKGIGCNYG' A
#
# COMPACT_ATOMS: atom_id res chain seq x y z
N MET A 1 -1.18 22.46 1.84
CA MET A 1 -1.78 21.29 1.14
C MET A 1 -0.62 20.46 0.62
N ASN A 2 -0.26 19.38 1.33
CA ASN A 2 0.78 18.47 0.84
C ASN A 2 0.18 17.67 -0.30
N LYS A 3 0.44 18.11 -1.53
CA LYS A 3 0.19 17.29 -2.72
C LYS A 3 1.04 16.03 -2.55
N ILE A 4 0.37 14.89 -2.44
CA ILE A 4 0.98 13.58 -2.59
C ILE A 4 1.49 13.58 -4.05
N ASN A 5 2.80 13.74 -4.24
CA ASN A 5 3.41 13.86 -5.57
C ASN A 5 3.82 12.50 -6.15
N LYS A 6 3.66 11.43 -5.36
CA LYS A 6 4.00 10.04 -5.68
C LYS A 6 2.96 9.13 -5.06
N ASN A 7 2.67 8.00 -5.69
CA ASN A 7 1.81 7.01 -5.06
C ASN A 7 2.49 6.46 -3.80
N ILE A 8 1.73 6.05 -2.79
CA ILE A 8 2.25 5.45 -1.58
C ILE A 8 1.78 4.00 -1.54
N ILE A 9 2.69 3.06 -1.37
CA ILE A 9 2.37 1.66 -1.19
C ILE A 9 2.79 1.22 0.21
N TYR A 10 1.81 0.80 1.01
CA TYR A 10 2.04 0.14 2.29
C TYR A 10 2.31 -1.34 2.04
N THR A 11 3.51 -1.79 2.40
CA THR A 11 3.98 -3.16 2.21
C THR A 11 4.33 -3.79 3.55
N HIS A 12 4.40 -5.12 3.55
CA HIS A 12 4.88 -5.89 4.68
C HIS A 12 5.83 -6.99 4.18
N PRO A 13 6.97 -7.24 4.84
CA PRO A 13 8.01 -8.17 4.36
C PRO A 13 7.54 -9.62 4.23
N THR A 14 6.44 -9.99 4.88
CA THR A 14 5.86 -11.34 4.77
C THR A 14 4.81 -11.48 3.66
N CYS A 15 4.50 -10.41 2.92
CA CYS A 15 3.46 -10.40 1.90
C CYS A 15 4.04 -10.48 0.47
N GLY A 16 4.01 -11.67 -0.13
CA GLY A 16 4.48 -11.86 -1.52
C GLY A 16 3.66 -11.09 -2.58
N TYR A 17 2.43 -10.68 -2.27
CA TYR A 17 1.61 -9.85 -3.17
C TYR A 17 2.11 -8.41 -3.27
N CYS A 18 2.87 -7.93 -2.28
CA CYS A 18 3.48 -6.60 -2.34
C CYS A 18 4.48 -6.52 -3.49
N ASP A 19 5.26 -7.57 -3.73
CA ASP A 19 6.25 -7.60 -4.82
C ASP A 19 5.58 -7.59 -6.19
N LEU A 20 4.47 -8.32 -6.35
CA LEU A 20 3.69 -8.31 -7.60
C LEU A 20 3.09 -6.93 -7.90
N LEU A 21 2.57 -6.23 -6.87
CA LEU A 21 2.04 -4.88 -7.06
C LEU A 21 3.15 -3.89 -7.41
N LYS A 22 4.31 -3.98 -6.75
CA LYS A 22 5.49 -3.15 -7.06
C LYS A 22 5.96 -3.38 -8.50
N GLU A 23 6.07 -4.63 -8.94
CA GLU A 23 6.46 -4.97 -10.30
C GLU A 23 5.47 -4.39 -11.34
N ASP A 24 4.16 -4.48 -11.07
CA ASP A 24 3.12 -3.90 -11.94
C ASP A 24 3.27 -2.37 -12.07
N LEU A 25 3.48 -1.67 -10.94
CA LEU A 25 3.71 -0.23 -10.91
C LEU A 25 5.00 0.16 -11.64
N GLN A 26 6.07 -0.62 -11.47
CA GLN A 26 7.34 -0.41 -12.18
C GLN A 26 7.17 -0.61 -13.69
N ASN A 27 6.43 -1.64 -14.11
CA ASN A 27 6.11 -1.90 -15.52
C ASN A 27 5.25 -0.78 -16.14
N GLN A 28 4.37 -0.17 -15.35
CA GLN A 28 3.58 1.01 -15.74
C GLN A 28 4.38 2.32 -15.66
N ASN A 29 5.64 2.25 -15.23
CA ASN A 29 6.53 3.39 -15.06
C ASN A 29 5.98 4.43 -14.07
N GLU A 30 5.14 4.00 -13.13
CA GLU A 30 4.55 4.83 -12.09
C GLU A 30 5.54 5.06 -10.95
N THR A 31 5.60 6.30 -10.45
CA THR A 31 6.46 6.63 -9.31
C THR A 31 5.71 6.41 -8.01
N TYR A 32 6.25 5.55 -7.16
CA TYR A 32 5.67 5.26 -5.85
C TYR A 32 6.72 5.32 -4.73
N GLU A 33 6.23 5.45 -3.50
CA GLU A 33 6.98 5.41 -2.26
C GLU A 33 6.54 4.18 -1.47
N GLU A 34 7.48 3.30 -1.17
CA GLU A 34 7.24 2.09 -0.40
C GLU A 34 7.38 2.39 1.10
N ILE A 35 6.34 2.04 1.85
CA ILE A 35 6.28 2.17 3.31
C ILE A 35 6.13 0.77 3.90
N ASP A 36 7.16 0.31 4.61
CA ASP A 36 7.11 -0.95 5.34
C ASP A 36 6.45 -0.75 6.71
N VAL A 37 5.20 -1.22 6.85
CA VAL A 37 4.43 -1.11 8.10
C VAL A 37 4.91 -2.07 9.20
N SER A 38 5.80 -3.02 8.88
CA SER A 38 6.50 -3.81 9.91
C SER A 38 7.57 -3.00 10.64
N ILE A 39 8.14 -1.99 9.98
CA ILE A 39 9.15 -1.10 10.56
C ILE A 39 8.47 0.08 11.26
N TYR A 40 7.37 0.57 10.68
CA TYR A 40 6.59 1.70 11.18
C TYR A 40 5.19 1.25 11.59
N PRO A 41 5.03 0.54 12.72
CA PRO A 41 3.75 -0.01 13.15
C PRO A 41 2.70 1.08 13.43
N GLU A 42 3.10 2.33 13.65
CA GLU A 42 2.19 3.47 13.78
C GLU A 42 1.37 3.75 12.50
N LEU A 43 1.89 3.36 11.33
CA LEU A 43 1.25 3.56 10.03
C LEU A 43 0.16 2.53 9.75
N TRP A 44 0.04 1.48 10.58
CA TRP A 44 -1.13 0.59 10.53
C TRP A 44 -2.44 1.36 10.72
N LYS A 45 -2.44 2.45 11.50
CA LYS A 45 -3.62 3.31 11.65
C LYS A 45 -4.05 3.94 10.34
N GLU A 46 -3.09 4.29 9.49
CA GLU A 46 -3.36 4.84 8.16
C GLU A 46 -3.88 3.75 7.23
N VAL A 47 -3.25 2.57 7.23
CA VAL A 47 -3.73 1.40 6.49
C VAL A 47 -5.17 1.05 6.87
N GLU A 48 -5.47 0.95 8.17
CA GLU A 48 -6.83 0.72 8.68
C GLU A 48 -7.81 1.81 8.21
N GLN A 49 -7.41 3.08 8.25
CA GLN A 49 -8.27 4.18 7.76
C GLN A 49 -8.55 4.08 6.26
N LEU A 50 -7.55 3.69 5.47
CA LEU A 50 -7.65 3.53 4.02
C LEU A 50 -8.44 2.27 3.63
N SER A 51 -8.31 1.20 4.41
CA SER A 51 -8.94 -0.10 4.14
C SER A 51 -10.35 -0.28 4.73
N GLY A 52 -10.83 0.69 5.51
CA GLY A 52 -12.11 0.60 6.20
C GLY A 52 -12.07 -0.16 7.54
N GLY A 53 -10.88 -0.33 8.12
CA GLY A 53 -10.65 -0.88 9.45
C GLY A 53 -9.78 -2.13 9.46
N ASP A 54 -9.39 -2.64 8.29
CA ASP A 54 -8.63 -3.88 8.16
C ASP A 54 -7.12 -3.65 8.08
N ARG A 55 -6.35 -4.43 8.83
CA ARG A 55 -4.89 -4.47 8.68
C ARG A 55 -4.50 -5.37 7.53
N ILE A 56 -4.46 -4.81 6.33
CA ILE A 56 -4.17 -5.56 5.10
C ILE A 56 -3.02 -4.92 4.33
N THR A 57 -2.17 -5.74 3.70
CA THR A 57 -1.17 -5.28 2.73
C THR A 57 -1.18 -6.17 1.48
N PRO A 58 -0.81 -5.66 0.29
CA PRO A 58 -0.43 -4.28 0.02
C PRO A 58 -1.61 -3.31 0.01
N VAL A 59 -1.41 -2.04 0.36
CA VAL A 59 -2.40 -0.96 0.13
C VAL A 59 -1.72 0.13 -0.68
N LEU A 60 -2.33 0.53 -1.79
CA LEU A 60 -1.82 1.57 -2.69
C LEU A 60 -2.71 2.80 -2.61
N LEU A 61 -2.14 3.91 -2.16
CA LEU A 61 -2.74 5.24 -2.20
C LEU A 61 -2.15 6.00 -3.39
N ARG A 62 -2.98 6.29 -4.38
CA ARG A 62 -2.58 7.03 -5.59
C ARG A 62 -2.64 8.53 -5.37
N THR A 63 -1.90 9.26 -6.19
CA THR A 63 -1.84 10.75 -6.12
C THR A 63 -3.19 11.44 -6.40
N ASP A 64 -4.11 10.76 -7.07
CA ASP A 64 -5.48 11.22 -7.35
C ASP A 64 -6.45 10.99 -6.17
N GLY A 65 -5.98 10.36 -5.09
CA GLY A 65 -6.78 9.98 -3.93
C GLY A 65 -7.45 8.62 -4.04
N THR A 66 -7.22 7.87 -5.13
CA THR A 66 -7.72 6.50 -5.27
C THR A 66 -6.96 5.57 -4.35
N VAL A 67 -7.68 4.72 -3.63
CA VAL A 67 -7.11 3.71 -2.72
C VAL A 67 -7.40 2.33 -3.29
N GLU A 68 -6.36 1.54 -3.51
CA GLU A 68 -6.45 0.15 -3.91
C GLU A 68 -5.99 -0.74 -2.77
N ILE A 69 -6.88 -1.62 -2.31
CA ILE A 69 -6.65 -2.53 -1.19
C ILE A 69 -6.34 -3.92 -1.75
N GLY A 70 -5.14 -4.42 -1.45
CA GLY A 70 -4.62 -5.68 -1.99
C GLY A 70 -4.19 -5.59 -3.46
N TYR A 71 -3.48 -6.62 -3.92
CA TYR A 71 -3.21 -6.79 -5.35
C TYR A 71 -4.36 -7.61 -5.95
N LYS A 72 -5.19 -6.99 -6.79
CA LYS A 72 -6.38 -7.62 -7.42
C LYS A 72 -7.36 -8.21 -6.40
N GLY A 73 -7.50 -7.56 -5.23
CA GLY A 73 -8.37 -8.02 -4.14
C GLY A 73 -7.77 -9.13 -3.27
N ILE A 74 -6.50 -9.46 -3.45
CA ILE A 74 -5.78 -10.42 -2.60
C ILE A 74 -4.70 -9.67 -1.82
N GLY A 75 -4.76 -9.76 -0.50
CA GLY A 75 -3.79 -9.18 0.41
C GLY A 75 -3.57 -10.08 1.61
N CYS A 76 -2.46 -9.88 2.30
CA CYS A 76 -2.21 -10.50 3.59
C CYS A 76 -2.92 -9.68 4.66
N ASN A 77 -3.87 -10.29 5.36
CA ASN A 77 -4.51 -9.69 6.53
C ASN A 77 -3.68 -10.05 7.78
N TYR A 78 -3.43 -9.05 8.63
CA TYR A 78 -2.61 -9.09 9.84
C TYR A 78 -3.44 -8.84 11.11
N GLY A 79 -4.73 -9.16 11.06
CA GLY A 79 -5.67 -9.08 12.17
C GLY A 79 -5.20 -9.79 13.44
#